data_AF-A0A497JIW7-F1
#
_entry.id   AF-A0A497JIW7-F1
#
_cell.length_a   1.000
_cell.length_b   1.000
_cell.length_c   1.000
_cell.angle_alpha   90.00
_cell.angle_beta   90.00
_cell.angle_gamma   90.00
#
_symmetry.space_group_name_H-M   'P 1'
#
loop_
_entity.id
_entity.type
_entity.pdbx_description
1 polymer ?
#
loop_
_entity_poly.entity_id
_entity_poly.type
_entity_poly.pdbx_seq_one_letter_code
_entity_poly.pdbx_strand_id
1 'polypeptide(L)'
;KAVLQVAEKTPTGYKVDIDDVKVEKKPGESITDTKLINGIVLDKEIVHSGMPKRVENAKIALLACPLEIEKTEFDAKINIDSPEQMEAFLKQEEEMLKEMIEKIAAAGANVVLCQKGIDDMAQHFMARKRILAVRRVKKSDMEKLAKATGGKIVTNLDDLTPADLGYAEVVEERKIGEDKMTFIEGCKHPKSVTILIRGGTERIVDEAERSIHDALCVVRDIVQEPKILAGGGAPETEIARLLKEYAETLPGREQLAVQSYAEALEVIPETLAENAGLDPIDILSELRALHEKGELWAGLEVHDGKVRNMLEAQVIEPLSVKKQIIKSATEAATMILKIDDIIAAGKMKTPPGPPKGPGETPGEF
;
A
#
# COMPACT_ATOMS: atom_id res chain seq x y z
N LYS A 1 -13.55 -8.32 4.43
CA LYS A 1 -14.54 -7.43 3.76
C LYS A 1 -13.86 -6.50 2.74
N ALA A 2 -12.88 -5.68 3.14
CA ALA A 2 -12.14 -4.80 2.24
C ALA A 2 -11.61 -5.51 0.98
N VAL A 3 -10.89 -6.62 1.15
CA VAL A 3 -10.34 -7.43 0.03
C VAL A 3 -11.42 -7.91 -0.95
N LEU A 4 -12.59 -8.32 -0.44
CA LEU A 4 -13.69 -8.79 -1.29
C LEU A 4 -14.37 -7.66 -2.05
N GLN A 5 -14.35 -6.42 -1.53
CA GLN A 5 -14.90 -5.24 -2.21
C GLN A 5 -14.02 -4.79 -3.39
N VAL A 6 -12.70 -4.92 -3.25
CA VAL A 6 -11.73 -4.59 -4.30
C VAL A 6 -11.46 -5.75 -5.26
N ALA A 7 -11.98 -6.95 -4.98
CA ALA A 7 -11.77 -8.12 -5.81
C ALA A 7 -12.47 -7.98 -7.17
N GLU A 8 -11.69 -8.01 -8.24
CA GLU A 8 -12.18 -8.04 -9.61
C GLU A 8 -12.30 -9.48 -10.10
N LYS A 9 -13.47 -9.83 -10.63
CA LYS A 9 -13.69 -11.14 -11.23
C LYS A 9 -13.04 -11.17 -12.62
N THR A 10 -12.08 -12.07 -12.79
CA THR A 10 -11.42 -12.34 -14.08
C THR A 10 -11.94 -13.66 -14.67
N PRO A 11 -11.71 -13.94 -15.97
CA PRO A 11 -12.14 -15.20 -16.58
C PRO A 11 -11.55 -16.46 -15.91
N THR A 12 -10.39 -16.33 -15.28
CA THR A 12 -9.63 -17.41 -14.67
C THR A 12 -9.70 -17.43 -13.13
N GLY A 13 -10.43 -16.50 -12.50
CA GLY A 13 -10.56 -16.43 -11.04
C GLY A 13 -10.89 -15.04 -10.52
N TYR A 14 -10.22 -14.65 -9.44
CA TYR A 14 -10.30 -13.31 -8.87
C TYR A 14 -8.92 -12.67 -8.92
N LYS A 15 -8.87 -11.38 -9.25
CA LYS A 15 -7.68 -10.55 -9.10
C LYS A 15 -7.96 -9.51 -8.02
N VAL A 16 -7.02 -9.36 -7.11
CA VAL A 16 -7.10 -8.40 -6.01
C VAL A 16 -5.80 -7.62 -6.04
N ASP A 17 -5.93 -6.30 -6.13
CA ASP A 17 -4.82 -5.37 -5.95
C ASP A 17 -4.89 -4.80 -4.53
N ILE A 18 -3.80 -4.94 -3.76
CA ILE A 18 -3.74 -4.43 -2.39
C ILE A 18 -3.61 -2.92 -2.39
N ASP A 19 -3.04 -2.33 -3.45
CA ASP A 19 -2.91 -0.88 -3.56
C ASP A 19 -4.28 -0.20 -3.58
N ASP A 20 -5.34 -0.89 -3.99
CA ASP A 20 -6.70 -0.40 -3.95
C ASP A 20 -7.29 -0.34 -2.53
N VAL A 21 -6.69 -1.04 -1.57
CA VAL A 21 -6.98 -0.87 -0.14
C VAL A 21 -6.01 0.17 0.42
N LYS A 22 -6.48 1.41 0.54
CA LYS A 22 -5.69 2.47 1.17
C LYS A 22 -5.63 2.24 2.67
N VAL A 23 -4.44 2.29 3.25
CA VAL A 23 -4.26 2.35 4.70
C VAL A 23 -3.86 3.78 5.02
N GLU A 24 -4.67 4.46 5.83
CA GLU A 24 -4.39 5.83 6.27
C GLU A 24 -4.20 5.79 7.78
N LYS A 25 -3.11 6.42 8.24
CA LYS A 25 -2.67 6.30 9.62
C LYS A 25 -2.74 7.63 10.33
N LYS A 26 -3.35 7.66 11.51
CA LYS A 26 -3.37 8.86 12.35
C LYS A 26 -3.17 8.52 13.82
N PRO A 27 -2.13 9.08 14.47
CA PRO A 27 -1.95 8.91 15.91
C PRO A 27 -3.08 9.57 16.69
N GLY A 28 -3.26 9.13 17.92
CA GLY A 28 -4.37 9.48 18.79
C GLY A 28 -5.43 8.39 18.86
N GLU A 29 -6.14 8.35 19.99
CA GLU A 29 -7.16 7.34 20.34
C GLU A 29 -6.63 5.91 20.50
N SER A 30 -7.52 4.96 20.70
CA SER A 30 -7.20 3.55 20.87
C SER A 30 -7.09 2.85 19.51
N ILE A 31 -6.32 1.76 19.45
CA ILE A 31 -6.24 0.91 18.26
C ILE A 31 -7.60 0.31 17.86
N THR A 32 -8.47 0.13 18.85
CA THR A 32 -9.84 -0.37 18.69
C THR A 32 -10.76 0.58 17.94
N ASP A 33 -10.38 1.86 17.84
CA ASP A 33 -11.14 2.88 17.10
C ASP A 33 -10.83 2.88 15.60
N THR A 34 -9.97 1.96 15.13
CA THR A 34 -9.68 1.72 13.72
C THR A 34 -10.94 1.34 12.96
N LYS A 35 -11.18 2.00 11.81
CA LYS A 35 -12.42 1.86 11.03
C LYS A 35 -12.14 1.55 9.56
N LEU A 36 -12.94 0.66 9.01
CA LEU A 36 -13.04 0.48 7.56
C LEU A 36 -14.05 1.47 7.01
N ILE A 37 -13.59 2.35 6.12
CA ILE A 37 -14.38 3.39 5.48
C ILE A 37 -14.66 2.95 4.05
N ASN A 38 -15.95 2.90 3.70
CA ASN A 38 -16.42 2.57 2.36
C ASN A 38 -16.24 3.77 1.42
N GLY A 39 -14.99 4.07 1.09
CA GLY A 39 -14.58 5.18 0.27
C GLY A 39 -13.13 5.59 0.56
N ILE A 40 -12.81 6.87 0.33
CA ILE A 40 -11.44 7.36 0.43
C ILE A 40 -11.32 8.47 1.46
N VAL A 41 -10.28 8.35 2.29
CA VAL A 41 -9.87 9.42 3.20
C VAL A 41 -8.65 10.11 2.63
N LEU A 42 -8.66 11.45 2.65
CA LEU A 42 -7.54 12.29 2.27
C LEU A 42 -7.03 13.03 3.50
N ASP A 43 -5.72 12.95 3.74
CA ASP A 43 -5.03 13.76 4.74
C ASP A 43 -4.81 15.20 4.24
N LYS A 44 -5.92 15.87 3.94
CA LYS A 44 -5.99 17.24 3.44
C LYS A 44 -7.26 17.89 3.97
N GLU A 45 -7.11 19.15 4.37
CA GLU A 45 -8.22 20.03 4.72
C GLU A 45 -8.81 20.70 3.47
N ILE A 46 -10.02 21.23 3.64
CA ILE A 46 -10.66 22.07 2.65
C ILE A 46 -9.90 23.40 2.58
N VAL A 47 -9.65 23.86 1.36
CA VAL A 47 -8.73 24.99 1.11
C VAL A 47 -9.19 26.32 1.70
N HIS A 48 -10.51 26.57 1.74
CA HIS A 48 -11.06 27.86 2.14
C HIS A 48 -12.19 27.70 3.15
N SER A 49 -12.15 28.48 4.24
CA SER A 49 -13.10 28.38 5.37
C SER A 49 -14.56 28.67 5.02
N GLY A 50 -14.80 29.48 3.99
CA GLY A 50 -16.13 29.78 3.46
C GLY A 50 -16.74 28.68 2.56
N MET A 51 -16.02 27.59 2.29
CA MET A 51 -16.56 26.44 1.56
C MET A 51 -17.43 25.56 2.49
N PRO A 52 -18.41 24.83 1.94
CA PRO A 52 -19.18 23.88 2.74
C PRO A 52 -18.25 22.79 3.29
N LYS A 53 -18.37 22.47 4.58
CA LYS A 53 -17.61 21.39 5.21
C LYS A 53 -18.19 20.00 4.97
N ARG A 54 -19.46 19.94 4.57
CA ARG A 54 -20.19 18.71 4.27
C ARG A 54 -21.05 18.93 3.03
N VAL A 55 -20.91 18.03 2.06
CA VAL A 55 -21.67 18.03 0.80
C VAL A 55 -22.32 16.66 0.66
N GLU A 56 -23.64 16.65 0.52
CA GLU A 56 -24.42 15.43 0.22
C GLU A 56 -24.63 15.32 -1.30
N ASN A 57 -24.71 14.08 -1.81
CA ASN A 57 -24.79 13.77 -3.24
C ASN A 57 -23.69 14.50 -4.04
N ALA A 58 -22.45 14.22 -3.65
CA ALA A 58 -21.27 14.83 -4.23
C ALA A 58 -21.06 14.36 -5.68
N LYS A 59 -20.99 15.34 -6.58
CA LYS A 59 -20.49 15.24 -7.95
C LYS A 59 -19.06 15.77 -7.97
N ILE A 60 -18.11 14.85 -8.04
CA ILE A 60 -16.70 15.09 -7.80
C ILE A 60 -15.97 15.26 -9.13
N ALA A 61 -15.34 16.41 -9.34
CA ALA A 61 -14.40 16.63 -10.43
C ALA A 61 -12.98 16.26 -9.97
N LEU A 62 -12.34 15.33 -10.69
CA LEU A 62 -10.96 14.92 -10.45
C LEU A 62 -10.06 15.63 -11.46
N LEU A 63 -9.30 16.63 -11.01
CA LEU A 63 -8.49 17.49 -11.89
C LEU A 63 -6.99 17.26 -11.69
N ALA A 64 -6.27 17.01 -12.78
CA ALA A 64 -4.81 16.92 -12.81
C ALA A 64 -4.14 18.24 -13.27
N CYS A 65 -4.92 19.23 -13.71
CA CYS A 65 -4.46 20.58 -14.03
C CYS A 65 -4.36 21.47 -12.79
N PRO A 66 -3.55 22.54 -12.81
CA PRO A 66 -3.63 23.58 -11.80
C PRO A 66 -4.85 24.47 -12.06
N LEU A 67 -5.38 25.05 -10.99
CA LEU A 67 -6.40 26.10 -11.05
C LEU A 67 -5.75 27.43 -10.70
N GLU A 68 -4.70 27.75 -11.44
CA GLU A 68 -3.82 28.90 -11.26
C GLU A 68 -3.48 29.42 -12.66
N ILE A 69 -3.10 30.70 -12.76
CA ILE A 69 -2.64 31.27 -14.02
C ILE A 69 -1.25 30.66 -14.32
N GLU A 70 -1.20 29.80 -15.34
CA GLU A 70 0.05 29.14 -15.71
C GLU A 70 1.03 30.15 -16.31
N LYS A 71 2.27 30.12 -15.82
CA LYS A 71 3.37 30.82 -16.47
C LYS A 71 3.71 30.08 -17.76
N THR A 72 3.93 30.83 -18.83
CA THR A 72 4.39 30.27 -20.09
C THR A 72 5.74 29.57 -19.91
N GLU A 73 5.97 28.46 -20.62
CA GLU A 73 7.24 27.73 -20.58
C GLU A 73 8.42 28.58 -21.08
N PHE A 74 8.14 29.55 -21.96
CA PHE A 74 9.09 30.57 -22.38
C PHE A 74 8.92 31.83 -21.54
N ASP A 75 10.02 32.55 -21.28
CA ASP A 75 9.99 33.85 -20.59
C ASP A 75 9.17 34.88 -21.40
N ALA A 76 7.87 34.99 -21.09
CA ALA A 76 7.00 36.03 -21.62
C ALA A 76 7.08 37.26 -20.71
N LYS A 77 7.44 38.40 -21.27
CA LYS A 77 7.43 39.69 -20.58
C LYS A 77 6.26 40.53 -21.09
N ILE A 78 5.42 40.97 -20.17
CA ILE A 78 4.32 41.88 -20.44
C ILE A 78 4.83 43.28 -20.12
N ASN A 79 4.88 44.16 -21.12
CA ASN A 79 5.22 45.57 -20.92
C ASN A 79 3.93 46.36 -20.68
N ILE A 80 3.86 47.05 -19.55
CA ILE A 80 2.70 47.84 -19.14
C ILE A 80 3.14 49.30 -19.10
N ASP A 81 2.63 50.10 -20.04
CA ASP A 81 3.08 51.50 -20.25
C ASP A 81 2.12 52.53 -19.64
N SER A 82 0.96 52.09 -19.12
CA SER A 82 -0.07 52.97 -18.55
C SER A 82 -0.81 52.33 -17.36
N PRO A 83 -1.30 53.13 -16.39
CA PRO A 83 -2.12 52.64 -15.29
C PRO A 83 -3.39 51.91 -15.74
N GLU A 84 -4.02 52.34 -16.84
CA GLU A 84 -5.23 51.73 -17.38
C GLU A 84 -4.95 50.31 -17.91
N GLN A 85 -3.79 50.09 -18.52
CA GLN A 85 -3.35 48.76 -18.96
C GLN A 85 -3.08 47.84 -17.77
N MET A 86 -2.57 48.38 -16.65
CA MET A 86 -2.37 47.60 -15.42
C MET A 86 -3.71 47.11 -14.86
N GLU A 87 -4.72 48.00 -14.79
CA GLU A 87 -6.05 47.63 -14.30
C GLU A 87 -6.73 46.61 -15.21
N ALA A 88 -6.63 46.79 -16.54
CA ALA A 88 -7.16 45.83 -17.51
C ALA A 88 -6.49 44.46 -17.39
N PHE A 89 -5.17 44.41 -17.16
CA PHE A 89 -4.44 43.17 -16.96
C PHE A 89 -4.93 42.41 -15.72
N LEU A 90 -5.04 43.09 -14.57
CA LEU A 90 -5.53 42.48 -13.33
C LEU A 90 -6.98 41.96 -13.47
N LYS A 91 -7.85 42.71 -14.16
CA LYS A 91 -9.21 42.25 -14.46
C LYS A 91 -9.22 41.02 -15.35
N GLN A 92 -8.35 40.98 -16.36
CA GLN A 92 -8.25 39.81 -17.25
C GLN A 92 -7.79 38.57 -16.47
N GLU A 93 -6.82 38.70 -15.55
CA GLU A 93 -6.42 37.61 -14.65
C GLU A 93 -7.58 37.10 -13.80
N GLU A 94 -8.36 38.01 -13.21
CA GLU A 94 -9.55 37.66 -12.43
C GLU A 94 -10.62 36.96 -13.29
N GLU A 95 -10.87 37.47 -14.49
CA GLU A 95 -11.81 36.89 -15.45
C GLU A 95 -11.38 35.49 -15.89
N MET A 96 -10.11 35.26 -16.20
CA MET A 96 -9.59 33.93 -16.56
C MET A 96 -9.85 32.91 -15.45
N LEU A 97 -9.56 33.25 -14.19
CA LEU A 97 -9.82 32.36 -13.05
C LEU A 97 -11.32 32.12 -12.83
N LYS A 98 -12.13 33.16 -13.02
CA LYS A 98 -13.59 33.06 -12.91
C LYS A 98 -14.18 32.16 -13.98
N GLU A 99 -13.72 32.26 -15.23
CA GLU A 99 -14.13 31.41 -16.34
C GLU A 99 -13.81 29.92 -16.07
N MET A 100 -12.62 29.62 -15.54
CA MET A 100 -12.26 28.24 -15.16
C MET A 100 -13.27 27.65 -14.16
N ILE A 101 -13.70 28.44 -13.17
CA ILE A 101 -14.66 28.00 -12.16
C ILE A 101 -16.09 27.95 -12.70
N GLU A 102 -16.43 28.83 -13.64
CA GLU A 102 -17.68 28.76 -14.38
C GLU A 102 -17.79 27.47 -15.19
N LYS A 103 -16.71 27.01 -15.83
CA LYS A 103 -16.67 25.71 -16.52
C LYS A 103 -16.93 24.54 -15.56
N ILE A 104 -16.26 24.52 -14.40
CA ILE A 104 -16.49 23.49 -13.37
C ILE A 104 -17.94 23.50 -12.87
N ALA A 105 -18.48 24.69 -12.60
CA ALA A 105 -19.86 24.85 -12.16
C ALA A 105 -20.87 24.45 -13.25
N ALA A 106 -20.58 24.74 -14.53
CA ALA A 106 -21.40 24.38 -15.68
C ALA A 106 -21.44 22.85 -15.90
N ALA A 107 -20.33 22.15 -15.66
CA ALA A 107 -20.32 20.69 -15.62
C ALA A 107 -21.19 20.12 -14.48
N GLY A 108 -21.48 20.94 -13.46
CA GLY A 108 -22.33 20.58 -12.32
C GLY A 108 -21.58 19.92 -11.16
N ALA A 109 -20.25 20.12 -11.08
CA ALA A 109 -19.46 19.62 -9.96
C ALA A 109 -19.70 20.46 -8.69
N ASN A 110 -19.88 19.79 -7.55
CA ASN A 110 -19.99 20.43 -6.23
C ASN A 110 -18.76 20.16 -5.34
N VAL A 111 -17.90 19.23 -5.74
CA VAL A 111 -16.63 18.90 -5.10
C VAL A 111 -15.54 18.87 -6.17
N VAL A 112 -14.40 19.49 -5.90
CA VAL A 112 -13.22 19.52 -6.77
C VAL A 112 -12.02 18.97 -6.01
N LEU A 113 -11.40 17.93 -6.55
CA LEU A 113 -10.16 17.37 -6.01
C LEU A 113 -9.06 17.62 -7.05
N CYS A 114 -8.11 18.47 -6.70
CA CYS A 114 -7.06 18.92 -7.59
C CYS A 114 -5.72 18.31 -7.19
N GLN A 115 -5.03 17.70 -8.16
CA GLN A 115 -3.67 17.17 -7.95
C GLN A 115 -2.65 18.31 -7.77
N LYS A 116 -2.86 19.45 -8.45
CA LYS A 116 -1.99 20.63 -8.37
C LYS A 116 -2.58 21.68 -7.41
N GLY A 117 -2.06 22.90 -7.47
CA GLY A 117 -2.50 24.03 -6.66
C GLY A 117 -3.82 24.65 -7.16
N ILE A 118 -4.37 25.53 -6.33
CA ILE A 118 -5.58 26.32 -6.58
C ILE A 118 -5.29 27.72 -6.08
N ASP A 119 -5.42 28.71 -6.95
CA ASP A 119 -5.18 30.13 -6.64
C ASP A 119 -6.16 30.65 -5.59
N ASP A 120 -5.76 31.65 -4.79
CA ASP A 120 -6.59 32.18 -3.71
C ASP A 120 -7.85 32.90 -4.24
N MET A 121 -7.77 33.59 -5.37
CA MET A 121 -8.95 34.17 -6.03
C MET A 121 -9.89 33.08 -6.52
N ALA A 122 -9.34 32.00 -7.07
CA ALA A 122 -10.12 30.84 -7.49
C ALA A 122 -10.84 30.19 -6.29
N GLN A 123 -10.16 30.04 -5.14
CA GLN A 123 -10.76 29.54 -3.92
C GLN A 123 -11.94 30.41 -3.44
N HIS A 124 -11.80 31.74 -3.49
CA HIS A 124 -12.88 32.67 -3.13
C HIS A 124 -14.12 32.52 -4.03
N PHE A 125 -13.92 32.39 -5.35
CA PHE A 125 -15.01 32.18 -6.29
C PHE A 125 -15.71 30.82 -6.09
N MET A 126 -14.95 29.76 -5.83
CA MET A 126 -15.50 28.45 -5.50
C MET A 126 -16.32 28.49 -4.21
N ALA A 127 -15.83 29.18 -3.17
CA ALA A 127 -16.54 29.36 -1.90
C ALA A 127 -17.89 30.09 -2.11
N ARG A 128 -17.93 31.15 -2.92
CA ARG A 128 -19.18 31.86 -3.26
C ARG A 128 -20.20 30.95 -3.96
N LYS A 129 -19.72 30.05 -4.82
CA LYS A 129 -20.56 29.05 -5.50
C LYS A 129 -20.86 27.80 -4.66
N ARG A 130 -20.36 27.74 -3.42
CA ARG A 130 -20.48 26.59 -2.51
C ARG A 130 -19.90 25.30 -3.09
N ILE A 131 -18.81 25.40 -3.83
CA ILE A 131 -18.04 24.25 -4.32
C ILE A 131 -16.96 23.94 -3.29
N LEU A 132 -16.92 22.70 -2.80
CA LEU A 132 -15.86 22.21 -1.91
C LEU A 132 -14.61 21.91 -2.75
N ALA A 133 -13.44 22.39 -2.33
CA ALA A 133 -12.20 22.11 -3.03
C ALA A 133 -11.09 21.59 -2.10
N VAL A 134 -10.34 20.62 -2.59
CA VAL A 134 -9.11 20.11 -1.97
C VAL A 134 -7.98 20.22 -2.99
N ARG A 135 -6.85 20.81 -2.59
CA ARG A 135 -5.68 21.01 -3.46
C ARG A 135 -4.54 20.06 -3.11
N ARG A 136 -3.60 19.88 -4.04
CA ARG A 136 -2.37 19.10 -3.85
C ARG A 136 -2.64 17.65 -3.40
N VAL A 137 -3.64 17.02 -4.00
CA VAL A 137 -3.94 15.60 -3.78
C VAL A 137 -2.85 14.75 -4.45
N LYS A 138 -2.38 13.69 -3.78
CA LYS A 138 -1.34 12.82 -4.34
C LYS A 138 -1.87 12.11 -5.60
N LYS A 139 -1.00 11.86 -6.58
CA LYS A 139 -1.37 11.14 -7.81
C LYS A 139 -1.96 9.75 -7.51
N SER A 140 -1.36 9.01 -6.58
CA SER A 140 -1.86 7.71 -6.14
C SER A 140 -3.26 7.78 -5.53
N ASP A 141 -3.56 8.84 -4.77
CA ASP A 141 -4.91 9.07 -4.22
C ASP A 141 -5.90 9.42 -5.33
N MET A 142 -5.50 10.21 -6.33
CA MET A 142 -6.37 10.53 -7.49
C MET A 142 -6.78 9.29 -8.27
N GLU A 143 -5.86 8.35 -8.49
CA GLU A 143 -6.15 7.08 -9.17
C GLU A 143 -7.13 6.22 -8.36
N LYS A 144 -6.94 6.16 -7.04
CA LYS A 144 -7.89 5.48 -6.12
C LYS A 144 -9.26 6.17 -6.12
N LEU A 145 -9.29 7.50 -6.12
CA LEU A 145 -10.53 8.30 -6.19
C LEU A 145 -11.30 8.05 -7.47
N ALA A 146 -10.61 7.97 -8.60
CA ALA A 146 -11.22 7.61 -9.88
C ALA A 146 -11.86 6.23 -9.81
N LYS A 147 -11.15 5.23 -9.27
CA LYS A 147 -11.67 3.87 -9.07
C LYS A 147 -12.84 3.80 -8.08
N ALA A 148 -12.80 4.57 -6.99
CA ALA A 148 -13.83 4.54 -5.96
C ALA A 148 -15.11 5.27 -6.42
N THR A 149 -14.96 6.49 -6.94
CA THR A 149 -16.08 7.36 -7.30
C THR A 149 -16.63 7.11 -8.71
N GLY A 150 -15.88 6.39 -9.55
CA GLY A 150 -16.17 6.17 -10.97
C GLY A 150 -15.87 7.37 -11.87
N GLY A 151 -15.30 8.45 -11.32
CA GLY A 151 -14.95 9.65 -12.08
C GLY A 151 -13.68 9.46 -12.91
N LYS A 152 -13.55 10.25 -13.98
CA LYS A 152 -12.35 10.28 -14.83
C LYS A 152 -11.44 11.41 -14.37
N ILE A 153 -10.13 11.15 -14.33
CA ILE A 153 -9.14 12.20 -14.08
C ILE A 153 -9.00 13.05 -15.34
N VAL A 154 -9.35 14.32 -15.22
CA VAL A 154 -9.35 15.29 -16.32
C VAL A 154 -8.07 16.13 -16.24
N THR A 155 -7.32 16.19 -17.35
CA THR A 155 -6.07 16.96 -17.45
C THR A 155 -6.29 18.35 -18.04
N ASN A 156 -7.37 18.57 -18.79
CA ASN A 156 -7.72 19.86 -19.36
C ASN A 156 -9.16 20.22 -18.95
N LEU A 157 -9.33 21.41 -18.36
CA LEU A 157 -10.63 21.91 -17.91
C LEU A 157 -11.67 22.00 -19.02
N ASP A 158 -11.26 22.25 -20.26
CA ASP A 158 -12.17 22.38 -21.39
C ASP A 158 -12.85 21.06 -21.78
N ASP A 159 -12.21 19.93 -21.45
CA ASP A 159 -12.73 18.59 -21.72
C ASP A 159 -13.66 18.09 -20.61
N LEU A 160 -13.88 18.88 -19.55
CA LEU A 160 -14.67 18.47 -18.39
C LEU A 160 -16.16 18.38 -18.77
N THR A 161 -16.68 17.17 -18.85
CA THR A 161 -18.11 16.93 -19.07
C THR A 161 -18.81 16.41 -17.82
N PRO A 162 -20.15 16.52 -17.71
CA PRO A 162 -20.91 15.93 -16.61
C PRO A 162 -20.74 14.40 -16.48
N ALA A 163 -20.33 13.71 -17.56
CA ALA A 163 -20.11 12.26 -17.56
C ALA A 163 -18.78 11.87 -16.91
N ASP A 164 -17.81 12.79 -16.84
CA ASP A 164 -16.50 12.55 -16.22
C ASP A 164 -16.54 12.68 -14.69
N LEU A 165 -17.64 13.22 -14.14
CA LEU A 165 -17.79 13.47 -12.71
C LEU A 165 -18.00 12.15 -11.93
N GLY A 166 -17.22 11.99 -10.87
CA GLY A 166 -17.40 10.92 -9.90
C GLY A 166 -18.61 11.18 -9.01
N TYR A 167 -19.11 10.12 -8.38
CA TYR A 167 -20.24 10.21 -7.43
C TYR A 167 -19.86 9.67 -6.05
N ALA A 168 -20.20 10.41 -5.01
CA ALA A 168 -20.19 9.95 -3.62
C ALA A 168 -21.42 10.45 -2.87
N GLU A 169 -21.90 9.69 -1.88
CA GLU A 169 -23.07 10.08 -1.09
C GLU A 169 -22.76 11.27 -0.18
N VAL A 170 -21.59 11.25 0.48
CA VAL A 170 -21.17 12.30 1.40
C VAL A 170 -19.70 12.60 1.21
N VAL A 171 -19.37 13.88 1.09
CA VAL A 171 -18.00 14.40 1.25
C VAL A 171 -17.97 15.34 2.43
N GLU A 172 -17.15 15.04 3.42
CA GLU A 172 -17.12 15.77 4.70
C GLU A 172 -15.70 15.98 5.21
N GLU A 173 -15.39 17.19 5.66
CA GLU A 173 -14.22 17.46 6.47
C GLU A 173 -14.52 17.12 7.93
N ARG A 174 -13.81 16.13 8.47
CA ARG A 174 -13.87 15.78 9.89
C ARG A 174 -12.53 16.07 10.55
N LYS A 175 -12.59 16.55 11.78
CA LYS A 175 -11.40 16.72 12.62
C LYS A 175 -11.09 15.39 13.31
N ILE A 176 -9.91 14.83 13.08
CA ILE A 176 -9.43 13.63 13.73
C ILE A 176 -8.19 14.00 14.55
N GLY A 177 -8.31 13.99 15.88
CA GLY A 177 -7.25 14.53 16.74
C GLY A 177 -7.10 16.05 16.51
N GLU A 178 -5.92 16.48 16.07
CA GLU A 178 -5.63 17.89 15.76
C GLU A 178 -5.79 18.23 14.27
N ASP A 179 -5.66 17.24 13.39
CA ASP A 179 -5.72 17.40 11.94
C ASP A 179 -7.16 17.38 11.42
N LYS A 180 -7.38 18.04 10.29
CA LYS A 180 -8.61 17.95 9.53
C LYS A 180 -8.37 17.08 8.30
N MET A 181 -9.25 16.12 8.08
CA MET A 181 -9.18 15.20 6.97
C MET A 181 -10.49 15.23 6.19
N THR A 182 -10.40 15.02 4.88
CA THR A 182 -11.56 14.96 4.01
C THR A 182 -11.95 13.50 3.78
N PHE A 183 -13.18 13.16 4.15
CA PHE A 183 -13.79 11.85 4.00
C PHE A 183 -14.72 11.87 2.80
N ILE A 184 -14.58 10.88 1.93
CA ILE A 184 -15.42 10.68 0.75
C ILE A 184 -16.06 9.31 0.91
N GLU A 185 -17.34 9.28 1.27
CA GLU A 185 -18.08 8.08 1.70
C GLU A 185 -19.30 7.83 0.80
N GLY A 186 -19.75 6.57 0.74
CA GLY A 186 -20.96 6.18 0.00
C GLY A 186 -20.79 6.22 -1.53
N CYS A 187 -19.62 5.81 -2.01
CA CYS A 187 -19.43 5.55 -3.43
C CYS A 187 -20.27 4.32 -3.84
N LYS A 188 -20.91 4.32 -5.02
CA LYS A 188 -21.85 3.26 -5.44
C LYS A 188 -21.19 1.88 -5.58
N HIS A 189 -19.96 1.85 -6.10
CA HIS A 189 -19.15 0.64 -6.26
C HIS A 189 -17.69 0.95 -5.94
N PRO A 190 -17.33 1.07 -4.65
CA PRO A 190 -15.97 1.44 -4.27
C PRO A 190 -15.04 0.27 -4.58
N LYS A 191 -14.36 0.36 -5.73
CA LYS A 191 -13.23 -0.53 -6.05
C LYS A 191 -11.97 -0.16 -5.26
N SER A 192 -12.00 0.95 -4.52
CA SER A 192 -10.98 1.32 -3.56
C SER A 192 -11.63 1.74 -2.25
N VAL A 193 -11.07 1.27 -1.14
CA VAL A 193 -11.57 1.49 0.23
C VAL A 193 -10.43 1.94 1.12
N THR A 194 -10.74 2.61 2.23
CA THR A 194 -9.72 3.08 3.19
C THR A 194 -9.89 2.44 4.56
N ILE A 195 -8.81 1.91 5.11
CA ILE A 195 -8.71 1.54 6.51
C ILE A 195 -8.03 2.70 7.24
N LEU A 196 -8.78 3.38 8.10
CA LEU A 196 -8.24 4.42 8.96
C LEU A 196 -7.77 3.78 10.26
N ILE A 197 -6.45 3.68 10.43
CA ILE A 197 -5.81 3.15 11.63
C ILE A 197 -5.64 4.27 12.66
N ARG A 198 -6.08 3.99 13.88
CA ARG A 198 -5.91 4.81 15.07
C ARG A 198 -4.95 4.14 16.03
N GLY A 199 -4.35 4.90 16.95
CA GLY A 199 -3.46 4.32 17.95
C GLY A 199 -2.75 5.38 18.77
N GLY A 200 -2.45 5.05 20.02
CA GLY A 200 -1.98 6.02 21.01
C GLY A 200 -0.63 6.65 20.65
N THR A 201 0.26 5.90 19.99
CA THR A 201 1.58 6.40 19.55
C THR A 201 1.85 6.02 18.11
N GLU A 202 2.69 6.79 17.42
CA GLU A 202 3.09 6.55 16.04
C GLU A 202 3.67 5.13 15.85
N ARG A 203 4.50 4.66 16.79
CA ARG A 203 5.07 3.29 16.75
C ARG A 203 4.01 2.20 16.73
N ILE A 204 2.95 2.34 17.53
CA ILE A 204 1.85 1.35 17.56
C ILE A 204 1.08 1.39 16.25
N VAL A 205 0.86 2.57 15.71
CA VAL A 205 0.14 2.76 14.45
C VAL A 205 0.94 2.18 13.28
N ASP A 206 2.26 2.37 13.24
CA ASP A 206 3.13 1.78 12.23
C ASP A 206 3.14 0.25 12.30
N GLU A 207 3.15 -0.32 13.51
CA GLU A 207 3.06 -1.77 13.70
C GLU A 207 1.70 -2.32 13.27
N ALA A 208 0.62 -1.61 13.59
CA ALA A 208 -0.73 -1.95 13.15
C ALA A 208 -0.88 -1.88 11.62
N GLU A 209 -0.28 -0.88 10.96
CA GLU A 209 -0.23 -0.75 9.51
C GLU A 209 0.43 -1.97 8.87
N ARG A 210 1.59 -2.38 9.38
CA ARG A 210 2.31 -3.58 8.91
C ARG A 210 1.48 -4.85 9.11
N SER A 211 0.95 -5.05 10.31
CA SER A 211 0.12 -6.20 10.65
C SER A 211 -1.12 -6.30 9.75
N ILE A 212 -1.78 -5.17 9.48
CA ILE A 212 -2.94 -5.12 8.57
C ILE A 212 -2.52 -5.39 7.13
N HIS A 213 -1.39 -4.85 6.68
CA HIS A 213 -0.87 -5.11 5.34
C HIS A 213 -0.60 -6.61 5.11
N ASP A 214 0.04 -7.27 6.07
CA ASP A 214 0.31 -8.71 6.00
C ASP A 214 -0.98 -9.53 5.99
N ALA A 215 -1.96 -9.17 6.84
CA ALA A 215 -3.28 -9.79 6.84
C ALA A 215 -4.02 -9.61 5.49
N LEU A 216 -3.92 -8.43 4.87
CA LEU A 216 -4.49 -8.17 3.54
C LEU A 216 -3.81 -9.03 2.47
N CYS A 217 -2.49 -9.22 2.54
CA CYS A 217 -1.75 -10.12 1.65
C CYS A 217 -2.23 -11.57 1.78
N VAL A 218 -2.38 -12.08 3.00
CA VAL A 218 -2.88 -13.45 3.24
C VAL A 218 -4.28 -13.64 2.67
N VAL A 219 -5.19 -12.69 2.92
CA VAL A 219 -6.57 -12.76 2.40
C VAL A 219 -6.59 -12.62 0.88
N ARG A 220 -5.74 -11.77 0.29
CA ARG A 220 -5.57 -11.67 -1.18
C ARG A 220 -5.21 -13.03 -1.75
N ASP A 221 -4.22 -13.69 -1.19
CA ASP A 221 -3.70 -14.95 -1.71
C ASP A 221 -4.76 -16.06 -1.66
N ILE A 222 -5.57 -16.12 -0.60
CA ILE A 222 -6.71 -17.06 -0.47
C ILE A 222 -7.80 -16.75 -1.50
N VAL A 223 -8.09 -15.47 -1.77
CA VAL A 223 -9.09 -15.08 -2.77
C VAL A 223 -8.64 -15.45 -4.19
N GLN A 224 -7.35 -15.37 -4.46
CA GLN A 224 -6.76 -15.72 -5.76
C GLN A 224 -6.63 -17.25 -5.95
N GLU A 225 -6.07 -17.97 -4.97
CA GLU A 225 -5.99 -19.43 -4.93
C GLU A 225 -6.69 -19.94 -3.65
N PRO A 226 -7.95 -20.42 -3.72
CA PRO A 226 -8.73 -20.82 -2.55
C PRO A 226 -8.33 -22.21 -2.04
N LYS A 227 -7.05 -22.34 -1.64
CA LYS A 227 -6.47 -23.55 -1.05
C LYS A 227 -5.72 -23.18 0.22
N ILE A 228 -6.03 -23.90 1.28
CA ILE A 228 -5.51 -23.65 2.62
C ILE A 228 -4.75 -24.87 3.13
N LEU A 229 -3.85 -24.64 4.06
CA LEU A 229 -3.11 -25.63 4.82
C LEU A 229 -3.20 -25.30 6.32
N ALA A 230 -2.95 -26.30 7.16
CA ALA A 230 -2.70 -26.11 8.57
C ALA A 230 -1.38 -25.32 8.77
N GLY A 231 -1.34 -24.39 9.73
CA GLY A 231 -0.12 -23.67 10.08
C GLY A 231 0.73 -24.39 11.14
N GLY A 232 1.56 -23.64 11.87
CA GLY A 232 2.30 -24.16 13.04
C GLY A 232 3.39 -25.19 12.71
N GLY A 233 3.94 -25.16 11.50
CA GLY A 233 4.96 -26.12 11.04
C GLY A 233 4.43 -27.49 10.60
N ALA A 234 3.11 -27.71 10.63
CA ALA A 234 2.51 -28.99 10.24
C ALA A 234 2.85 -29.41 8.78
N PRO A 235 2.76 -28.51 7.77
CA PRO A 235 3.10 -28.87 6.40
C PRO A 235 4.58 -29.21 6.24
N GLU A 236 5.47 -28.48 6.93
CA GLU A 236 6.90 -28.71 6.92
C GLU A 236 7.27 -30.08 7.50
N THR A 237 6.67 -30.44 8.65
CA THR A 237 6.88 -31.75 9.27
C THR A 237 6.37 -32.89 8.37
N GLU A 238 5.20 -32.73 7.75
CA GLU A 238 4.67 -33.76 6.86
C GLU A 238 5.52 -33.94 5.60
N ILE A 239 5.98 -32.83 5.00
CA ILE A 239 6.87 -32.89 3.83
C ILE A 239 8.21 -33.52 4.23
N ALA A 240 8.77 -33.19 5.39
CA ALA A 240 9.99 -33.80 5.89
C ALA A 240 9.84 -35.32 6.08
N ARG A 241 8.71 -35.80 6.61
CA ARG A 241 8.40 -37.22 6.75
C ARG A 241 8.38 -37.93 5.40
N LEU A 242 7.62 -37.40 4.43
CA LEU A 242 7.51 -37.97 3.08
C LEU A 242 8.85 -37.97 2.34
N LEU A 243 9.67 -36.94 2.53
CA LEU A 243 11.01 -36.88 1.93
C LEU A 243 11.96 -37.89 2.55
N LYS A 244 11.87 -38.14 3.86
CA LYS A 244 12.66 -39.19 4.53
C LYS A 244 12.28 -40.59 3.98
N GLU A 245 10.99 -40.87 3.82
CA GLU A 245 10.52 -42.11 3.17
C GLU A 245 11.01 -42.22 1.73
N TYR A 246 10.96 -41.12 0.97
CA TYR A 246 11.48 -41.09 -0.40
C TYR A 246 12.99 -41.31 -0.45
N ALA A 247 13.75 -40.76 0.51
CA ALA A 247 15.19 -40.94 0.59
C ALA A 247 15.59 -42.42 0.72
N GLU A 248 14.83 -43.23 1.46
CA GLU A 248 15.08 -44.67 1.60
C GLU A 248 14.97 -45.44 0.28
N THR A 249 14.25 -44.91 -0.70
CA THR A 249 14.12 -45.52 -2.03
C THR A 249 15.30 -45.21 -2.95
N LEU A 250 16.14 -44.23 -2.60
CA LEU A 250 17.23 -43.76 -3.43
C LEU A 250 18.57 -44.43 -3.08
N PRO A 251 19.39 -44.80 -4.08
CA PRO A 251 20.70 -45.37 -3.83
C PRO A 251 21.79 -44.29 -3.65
N GLY A 252 22.70 -44.50 -2.70
CA GLY A 252 23.99 -43.81 -2.67
C GLY A 252 23.95 -42.40 -2.08
N ARG A 253 24.59 -41.42 -2.77
CA ARG A 253 24.80 -40.07 -2.23
C ARG A 253 23.54 -39.20 -2.26
N GLU A 254 22.62 -39.48 -3.17
CA GLU A 254 21.36 -38.73 -3.31
C GLU A 254 20.46 -38.93 -2.09
N GLN A 255 20.46 -40.13 -1.51
CA GLN A 255 19.77 -40.43 -0.24
C GLN A 255 20.16 -39.44 0.86
N LEU A 256 21.47 -39.23 1.06
CA LEU A 256 21.97 -38.31 2.09
C LEU A 256 21.53 -36.86 1.82
N ALA A 257 21.54 -36.44 0.56
CA ALA A 257 21.11 -35.10 0.18
C ALA A 257 19.62 -34.86 0.43
N VAL A 258 18.76 -35.83 0.08
CA VAL A 258 17.31 -35.74 0.34
C VAL A 258 17.02 -35.76 1.84
N GLN A 259 17.73 -36.58 2.60
CA GLN A 259 17.60 -36.62 4.06
C GLN A 259 17.97 -35.27 4.70
N SER A 260 19.10 -34.67 4.31
CA SER A 260 19.49 -33.34 4.80
C SER A 260 18.49 -32.25 4.38
N TYR A 261 17.90 -32.36 3.19
CA TYR A 261 16.85 -31.42 2.76
C TYR A 261 15.57 -31.57 3.60
N ALA A 262 15.19 -32.80 3.96
CA ALA A 262 14.07 -33.06 4.86
C ALA A 262 14.31 -32.48 6.27
N GLU A 263 15.51 -32.67 6.82
CA GLU A 263 15.92 -32.08 8.11
C GLU A 263 15.91 -30.54 8.05
N ALA A 264 16.32 -29.94 6.92
CA ALA A 264 16.28 -28.50 6.75
C ALA A 264 14.86 -27.90 6.76
N LEU A 265 13.82 -28.68 6.43
CA LEU A 265 12.43 -28.21 6.55
C LEU A 265 11.94 -28.19 8.01
N GLU A 266 12.48 -29.06 8.87
CA GLU A 266 12.14 -29.13 10.28
C GLU A 266 12.67 -27.92 11.08
N VAL A 267 13.55 -27.11 10.49
CA VAL A 267 14.05 -25.86 11.10
C VAL A 267 12.92 -24.87 11.40
N ILE A 268 11.81 -24.90 10.65
CA ILE A 268 10.68 -23.99 10.85
C ILE A 268 9.96 -24.29 12.18
N PRO A 269 9.44 -25.51 12.42
CA PRO A 269 8.86 -25.85 13.73
C PRO A 269 9.88 -25.79 14.87
N GLU A 270 11.16 -26.10 14.62
CA GLU A 270 12.24 -25.93 15.61
C GLU A 270 12.37 -24.47 16.07
N THR A 271 12.52 -23.56 15.10
CA THR A 271 12.65 -22.12 15.36
C THR A 271 11.39 -21.54 16.03
N LEU A 272 10.20 -22.07 15.69
CA LEU A 272 8.95 -21.70 16.37
C LEU A 272 8.96 -22.11 17.85
N ALA A 273 9.43 -23.33 18.16
CA ALA A 273 9.55 -23.81 19.53
C ALA A 273 10.56 -22.98 20.33
N GLU A 274 11.74 -22.68 19.74
CA GLU A 274 12.76 -21.85 20.37
C GLU A 274 12.24 -20.45 20.69
N ASN A 275 11.58 -19.79 19.73
CA ASN A 275 11.02 -18.45 19.92
C ASN A 275 9.87 -18.43 20.94
N ALA A 276 9.17 -19.55 21.12
CA ALA A 276 8.15 -19.74 22.14
C ALA A 276 8.73 -20.05 23.54
N GLY A 277 10.05 -20.30 23.64
CA GLY A 277 10.70 -20.71 24.89
C GLY A 277 10.42 -22.16 25.29
N LEU A 278 10.04 -23.01 24.34
CA LEU A 278 9.80 -24.44 24.52
C LEU A 278 11.06 -25.25 24.20
N ASP A 279 11.12 -26.52 24.63
CA ASP A 279 12.21 -27.41 24.24
C ASP A 279 11.97 -27.92 22.79
N PRO A 280 12.82 -27.54 21.82
CA PRO A 280 12.62 -27.93 20.43
C PRO A 280 12.71 -29.44 20.22
N ILE A 281 13.49 -30.15 21.05
CA ILE A 281 13.68 -31.60 20.92
C ILE A 281 12.37 -32.32 21.26
N ASP A 282 11.73 -31.93 22.36
CA ASP A 282 10.46 -32.51 22.80
C ASP A 282 9.36 -32.24 21.77
N ILE A 283 9.25 -30.99 21.29
CA ILE A 283 8.25 -30.60 20.30
C ILE A 283 8.44 -31.33 18.96
N LEU A 284 9.67 -31.37 18.43
CA LEU A 284 9.94 -32.08 17.18
C LEU A 284 9.69 -33.59 17.31
N SER A 285 10.03 -34.19 18.45
CA SER A 285 9.77 -35.60 18.73
C SER A 285 8.27 -35.90 18.74
N GLU A 286 7.47 -35.06 19.42
CA GLU A 286 6.02 -35.18 19.48
C GLU A 286 5.38 -34.99 18.09
N LEU A 287 5.79 -33.97 17.35
CA LEU A 287 5.32 -33.70 15.98
C LEU A 287 5.58 -34.91 15.06
N ARG A 288 6.81 -35.43 15.04
CA ARG A 288 7.16 -36.61 14.24
C ARG A 288 6.29 -37.81 14.60
N ALA A 289 6.11 -38.09 15.88
CA ALA A 289 5.30 -39.22 16.35
C ALA A 289 3.81 -39.11 15.96
N LEU A 290 3.26 -37.90 15.86
CA LEU A 290 1.87 -37.68 15.41
C LEU A 290 1.74 -37.80 13.90
N HIS A 291 2.66 -37.21 13.14
CA HIS A 291 2.67 -37.32 11.68
C HIS A 291 2.90 -38.76 11.21
N GLU A 292 3.71 -39.54 11.91
CA GLU A 292 3.91 -40.98 11.65
C GLU A 292 2.62 -41.81 11.90
N LYS A 293 1.72 -41.34 12.77
CA LYS A 293 0.38 -41.91 12.98
C LYS A 293 -0.65 -41.44 11.96
N GLY A 294 -0.27 -40.57 11.02
CA GLY A 294 -1.15 -40.04 9.97
C GLY A 294 -1.89 -38.74 10.33
N GLU A 295 -1.52 -38.08 11.43
CA GLU A 295 -2.11 -36.79 11.83
C GLU A 295 -1.48 -35.63 11.05
N LEU A 296 -1.92 -35.44 9.81
CA LEU A 296 -1.34 -34.48 8.85
C LEU A 296 -1.37 -33.01 9.29
N TRP A 297 -2.24 -32.66 10.24
CA TRP A 297 -2.51 -31.27 10.66
C TRP A 297 -2.00 -30.98 12.08
N ALA A 298 -1.22 -31.90 12.65
CA ALA A 298 -0.56 -31.69 13.93
C ALA A 298 0.52 -30.61 13.76
N GLY A 299 0.45 -29.54 14.55
CA GLY A 299 1.43 -28.47 14.53
C GLY A 299 1.62 -27.87 15.92
N LEU A 300 2.63 -27.03 16.07
CA LEU A 300 2.89 -26.31 17.31
C LEU A 300 1.96 -25.10 17.42
N GLU A 301 1.09 -25.12 18.42
CA GLU A 301 0.34 -23.93 18.84
C GLU A 301 1.19 -23.18 19.88
N VAL A 302 1.56 -21.93 19.56
CA VAL A 302 2.56 -21.15 20.30
C VAL A 302 1.99 -20.52 21.58
N HIS A 303 0.69 -20.23 21.64
CA HIS A 303 0.08 -19.58 22.81
C HIS A 303 -0.10 -20.53 24.00
N ASP A 304 -0.53 -21.76 23.74
CA ASP A 304 -0.68 -22.84 24.71
C ASP A 304 0.62 -23.65 24.87
N GLY A 305 1.55 -23.52 23.91
CA GLY A 305 2.84 -24.20 23.87
C GLY A 305 2.71 -25.71 23.70
N LYS A 306 1.72 -26.17 22.93
CA LYS A 306 1.40 -27.59 22.77
C LYS A 306 1.21 -27.98 21.31
N VAL A 307 1.54 -29.24 21.00
CA VAL A 307 1.22 -29.82 19.71
C VAL A 307 -0.26 -30.21 19.67
N ARG A 308 -0.97 -29.74 18.65
CA ARG A 308 -2.40 -30.06 18.44
C ARG A 308 -2.77 -29.96 16.97
N ASN A 309 -4.00 -30.35 16.65
CA ASN A 309 -4.56 -30.12 15.33
C ASN A 309 -4.75 -28.60 15.09
N MET A 310 -3.98 -28.05 14.16
CA MET A 310 -3.95 -26.61 13.90
C MET A 310 -5.18 -26.12 13.14
N LEU A 311 -5.88 -27.00 12.42
CA LEU A 311 -7.15 -26.67 11.79
C LEU A 311 -8.27 -26.51 12.83
N GLU A 312 -8.27 -27.34 13.87
CA GLU A 312 -9.16 -27.15 15.02
C GLU A 312 -8.81 -25.89 15.83
N ALA A 313 -7.52 -25.53 15.87
CA ALA A 313 -7.05 -24.27 16.46
C ALA A 313 -7.32 -23.04 15.59
N GLN A 314 -7.91 -23.21 14.39
CA GLN A 314 -8.18 -22.14 13.41
C GLN A 314 -6.92 -21.42 12.90
N VAL A 315 -5.75 -22.07 12.97
CA VAL A 315 -4.49 -21.55 12.44
C VAL A 315 -4.29 -22.12 11.04
N ILE A 316 -4.56 -21.28 10.05
CA ILE A 316 -4.54 -21.65 8.62
C ILE A 316 -3.63 -20.74 7.83
N GLU A 317 -3.00 -21.30 6.79
CA GLU A 317 -2.10 -20.60 5.90
C GLU A 317 -2.47 -20.85 4.42
N PRO A 318 -2.24 -19.88 3.51
CA PRO A 318 -2.48 -20.09 2.08
C PRO A 318 -1.44 -21.05 1.49
N LEU A 319 -1.89 -21.96 0.62
CA LEU A 319 -1.00 -22.91 -0.07
C LEU A 319 0.04 -22.19 -0.96
N SER A 320 -0.36 -21.09 -1.59
CA SER A 320 0.50 -20.29 -2.48
C SER A 320 1.76 -19.81 -1.77
N VAL A 321 1.64 -19.40 -0.50
CA VAL A 321 2.75 -18.94 0.34
C VAL A 321 3.75 -20.08 0.56
N LYS A 322 3.30 -21.26 1.01
CA LYS A 322 4.16 -22.43 1.26
C LYS A 322 4.90 -22.90 0.01
N LYS A 323 4.20 -22.96 -1.13
CA LYS A 323 4.82 -23.28 -2.43
C LYS A 323 5.94 -22.30 -2.77
N GLN A 324 5.69 -21.00 -2.60
CA GLN A 324 6.67 -19.97 -2.93
C GLN A 324 7.87 -19.99 -1.98
N ILE A 325 7.66 -20.23 -0.68
CA ILE A 325 8.73 -20.36 0.32
C ILE A 325 9.69 -21.48 -0.10
N ILE A 326 9.19 -22.69 -0.32
CA ILE A 326 10.02 -23.87 -0.65
C ILE A 326 10.75 -23.63 -1.98
N LYS A 327 10.06 -23.09 -2.99
CA LYS A 327 10.66 -22.80 -4.30
C LYS A 327 11.78 -21.77 -4.19
N SER A 328 11.51 -20.61 -3.60
CA SER A 328 12.50 -19.52 -3.46
C SER A 328 13.70 -19.95 -2.61
N ALA A 329 13.47 -20.64 -1.50
CA ALA A 329 14.54 -21.11 -0.62
C ALA A 329 15.46 -22.10 -1.35
N THR A 330 14.88 -23.04 -2.10
CA THR A 330 15.63 -24.03 -2.89
C THR A 330 16.42 -23.38 -4.03
N GLU A 331 15.82 -22.41 -4.74
CA GLU A 331 16.49 -21.64 -5.78
C GLU A 331 17.68 -20.85 -5.21
N ALA A 332 17.49 -20.17 -4.07
CA ALA A 332 18.55 -19.42 -3.41
C ALA A 332 19.71 -20.31 -2.94
N ALA A 333 19.41 -21.44 -2.28
CA ALA A 333 20.42 -22.40 -1.84
C ALA A 333 21.20 -22.96 -3.04
N THR A 334 20.49 -23.30 -4.12
CA THR A 334 21.10 -23.83 -5.35
C THR A 334 22.01 -22.80 -6.03
N MET A 335 21.62 -21.52 -6.04
CA MET A 335 22.47 -20.46 -6.59
C MET A 335 23.79 -20.35 -5.84
N ILE A 336 23.76 -20.38 -4.50
CA ILE A 336 24.96 -20.29 -3.68
C ILE A 336 25.84 -21.54 -3.85
N LEU A 337 25.24 -22.74 -3.84
CA LEU A 337 25.96 -24.01 -3.98
C LEU A 337 26.63 -24.18 -5.35
N LYS A 338 26.17 -23.46 -6.37
CA LYS A 338 26.77 -23.45 -7.71
C LYS A 338 28.01 -22.57 -7.83
N ILE A 339 28.23 -21.66 -6.88
CA ILE A 339 29.40 -20.79 -6.88
C ILE A 339 30.59 -21.59 -6.35
N ASP A 340 31.56 -21.82 -7.22
CA ASP A 340 32.81 -22.51 -6.91
C ASP A 340 33.89 -21.54 -6.41
N ASP A 341 33.92 -20.31 -6.93
CA ASP A 341 34.87 -19.28 -6.51
C ASP A 341 34.26 -17.86 -6.55
N ILE A 342 34.70 -17.00 -5.63
CA ILE A 342 34.30 -15.58 -5.55
C ILE A 342 35.52 -14.72 -5.80
N ILE A 343 35.62 -14.19 -7.03
CA ILE A 343 36.69 -13.26 -7.39
C ILE A 343 36.27 -11.85 -6.96
N ALA A 344 36.73 -11.43 -5.78
CA ALA A 344 36.60 -10.05 -5.33
C ALA A 344 37.58 -9.15 -6.09
N ALA A 345 37.06 -8.29 -6.97
CA ALA A 345 37.87 -7.27 -7.62
C ALA A 345 38.33 -6.22 -6.59
N GLY A 346 39.60 -6.28 -6.17
CA GLY A 346 40.20 -5.22 -5.38
C GLY A 346 40.27 -3.91 -6.17
N LYS A 347 40.08 -2.76 -5.52
CA LYS A 347 40.33 -1.45 -6.14
C LYS A 347 41.76 -1.47 -6.71
N MET A 348 41.89 -1.26 -8.02
CA MET A 348 43.19 -1.00 -8.63
C MET A 348 43.84 0.14 -7.86
N LYS A 349 45.03 -0.10 -7.29
CA LYS A 349 45.86 0.99 -6.76
C LYS A 349 46.10 1.93 -7.93
N THR A 350 45.50 3.12 -7.89
CA THR A 350 45.85 4.21 -8.78
C THR A 350 47.38 4.36 -8.75
N PRO A 351 48.07 4.41 -9.91
CA PRO A 351 49.50 4.68 -9.94
C PRO A 351 49.80 5.90 -9.06
N PRO A 352 50.90 5.92 -8.30
CA PRO A 352 51.28 7.11 -7.55
C PRO A 352 51.26 8.29 -8.51
N GLY A 353 50.37 9.25 -8.26
CA GLY A 353 50.38 10.52 -9.00
C GLY A 353 51.77 11.15 -8.88
N PRO A 354 52.22 11.91 -9.89
CA PRO A 354 53.52 12.56 -9.84
C PRO A 354 53.67 13.35 -8.54
N PRO A 355 54.85 13.36 -7.91
CA PRO A 355 55.05 13.97 -6.60
C PRO A 355 54.56 15.42 -6.62
N LYS A 356 53.60 15.73 -5.75
CA LYS A 356 53.17 17.11 -5.50
C LYS A 356 54.40 17.92 -5.09
N GLY A 357 54.67 18.98 -5.84
CA GLY A 357 55.74 19.92 -5.51
C GLY A 357 55.51 20.54 -4.13
N PRO A 358 56.57 21.01 -3.46
CA PRO A 358 56.46 21.62 -2.13
C PRO A 358 55.69 22.94 -2.26
N GLY A 359 54.43 22.97 -1.83
CA GLY A 359 53.67 24.22 -1.84
C GLY A 359 52.17 24.15 -1.54
N GLU A 360 51.51 22.99 -1.61
CA GLU A 360 50.05 22.93 -1.39
C GLU A 360 49.70 22.14 -0.12
N THR A 361 49.58 22.87 1.00
CA THR A 361 48.87 22.41 2.20
C THR A 361 47.40 22.15 1.87
N PRO A 362 46.83 21.00 2.24
CA PRO A 362 45.38 20.77 2.13
C PRO A 362 44.65 21.67 3.13
N GLY A 363 43.76 22.54 2.63
CA GLY A 363 42.76 23.18 3.47
C GLY A 363 41.72 22.15 3.91
N GLU A 364 41.50 22.05 5.22
CA GLU A 364 40.39 21.31 5.80
C GLU A 364 39.07 21.95 5.38
N PHE A 365 38.21 21.19 4.69
CA PHE A 365 36.76 21.31 4.72
C PHE A 365 36.16 19.91 4.68
#